data_AF-A0A953W5I8-F1
#
_entry.id   AF-A0A953W5I8-F1
#
_cell.length_a   1.000
_cell.length_b   1.000
_cell.length_c   1.000
_cell.angle_alpha   90.00
_cell.angle_beta   90.00
_cell.angle_gamma   90.00
#
_symmetry.space_group_name_H-M   'P 1'
#
loop_
_entity.id
_entity.type
_entity.pdbx_description
1 polymer ?
#
loop_
_entity_poly.entity_id
_entity_poly.type
_entity_poly.pdbx_seq_one_letter_code
_entity_poly.pdbx_strand_id
1 'polypeptide(L)' 'GDKGFGYDPIFQPLGLDRTFGEMTHEEKLPLTHRARAFEKLVASLR' A
#
# COMPACT_ATOMS: atom_id res chain seq x y z
N GLY A 1 1.98 -12.90 -4.35
CA GLY A 1 0.90 -13.04 -5.34
C GLY A 1 1.25 -12.36 -6.65
N ASP A 2 0.36 -12.39 -7.63
CA ASP A 2 0.55 -11.90 -9.01
C ASP A 2 -0.07 -10.51 -9.27
N LYS A 3 -0.69 -9.91 -8.25
CA LYS A 3 -1.28 -8.58 -8.34
C LYS A 3 -0.24 -7.49 -8.09
N GLY A 4 -0.55 -6.27 -8.54
CA GLY A 4 0.30 -5.11 -8.29
C GLY A 4 1.50 -5.01 -9.24
N PHE A 5 2.61 -4.44 -8.77
CA PHE A 5 3.81 -4.21 -9.57
C PHE A 5 5.09 -4.19 -8.72
N GLY A 6 6.25 -4.34 -9.35
CA GLY A 6 7.55 -4.23 -8.69
C GLY A 6 7.72 -5.24 -7.56
N TYR A 7 7.95 -4.75 -6.33
CA TYR A 7 8.20 -5.58 -5.16
C TYR A 7 6.93 -6.07 -4.45
N ASP A 8 5.74 -5.74 -4.97
CA ASP A 8 4.48 -6.15 -4.34
C ASP A 8 4.39 -7.66 -4.03
N PRO A 9 4.85 -8.59 -4.91
CA PRO A 9 4.79 -10.02 -4.63
C PRO A 9 5.60 -10.50 -3.43
N ILE A 10 6.58 -9.72 -2.96
CA ILE A 10 7.47 -10.08 -1.84
C ILE A 10 7.36 -9.13 -0.64
N PHE A 11 6.68 -7.99 -0.81
CA PHE A 11 6.52 -7.01 0.25
C PHE A 11 5.35 -7.41 1.15
N GLN A 12 5.65 -7.87 2.36
CA GLN A 12 4.68 -8.15 3.40
C GLN A 12 4.55 -6.94 4.34
N PRO A 13 3.42 -6.20 4.33
CA PRO A 13 3.18 -5.14 5.30
C PRO A 13 3.13 -5.68 6.74
N LEU A 14 3.61 -4.87 7.69
CA LEU A 14 3.66 -5.21 9.11
C LEU A 14 2.26 -5.52 9.66
N GLY A 15 2.13 -6.62 10.39
CA GLY A 15 0.89 -7.02 11.05
C GLY A 15 -0.12 -7.72 10.13
N LEU A 16 0.28 -8.08 8.90
CA LEU A 16 -0.53 -8.83 7.96
C LEU A 16 0.24 -10.04 7.44
N ASP A 17 -0.45 -11.15 7.22
CA ASP A 17 0.14 -12.41 6.71
C ASP A 17 0.06 -12.54 5.18
N ARG A 18 -0.29 -11.46 4.49
CA ARG A 18 -0.40 -11.38 3.03
C ARG A 18 0.56 -10.34 2.49
N THR A 19 1.20 -10.63 1.37
CA THR A 19 1.98 -9.68 0.57
C THR A 19 1.07 -8.67 -0.13
N PHE A 20 1.61 -7.52 -0.52
CA PHE A 20 0.87 -6.59 -1.38
C PHE A 20 0.45 -7.20 -2.72
N GLY A 21 1.21 -8.17 -3.23
CA GLY A 21 0.86 -8.88 -4.45
C GLY A 21 -0.30 -9.87 -4.31
N GLU A 22 -0.83 -10.08 -3.11
CA GLU A 22 -2.03 -10.91 -2.88
C GLU A 22 -3.29 -10.06 -2.68
N MET A 23 -3.12 -8.78 -2.35
CA MET A 23 -4.20 -7.83 -2.06
C MET A 23 -4.80 -7.22 -3.34
N THR A 24 -6.08 -6.89 -3.31
CA THR A 24 -6.69 -6.02 -4.33
C THR A 24 -6.16 -4.60 -4.23
N HIS A 25 -6.39 -3.78 -5.25
CA HIS A 25 -6.02 -2.37 -5.23
C HIS A 25 -6.66 -1.64 -4.03
N GLU A 26 -7.94 -1.90 -3.76
CA GLU A 26 -8.71 -1.28 -2.68
C GLU A 26 -8.20 -1.68 -1.29
N GLU A 27 -7.86 -2.97 -1.08
CA GLU A 27 -7.25 -3.45 0.16
C GLU A 27 -5.87 -2.81 0.39
N LYS A 28 -5.09 -2.65 -0.68
CA LYS A 28 -3.72 -2.14 -0.63
C LYS A 28 -3.67 -0.62 -0.44
N LEU A 29 -4.55 0.14 -1.10
CA LEU A 29 -4.49 1.60 -1.21
C LEU A 29 -4.24 2.32 0.13
N PRO A 30 -5.02 2.09 1.21
CA PRO A 30 -4.83 2.78 2.49
C PRO A 30 -3.53 2.38 3.23
N LEU A 31 -2.92 1.25 2.85
CA LEU A 31 -1.71 0.73 3.48
C LEU A 31 -0.43 1.26 2.83
N THR A 32 -0.53 1.87 1.64
CA THR A 32 0.66 2.29 0.89
C THR A 32 1.33 3.52 1.50
N HIS A 33 2.67 3.55 1.42
CA HIS A 33 3.45 4.74 1.77
C HIS A 33 3.04 5.97 0.95
N ARG A 34 2.58 5.76 -0.30
CA ARG A 34 2.10 6.84 -1.18
C ARG A 34 0.81 7.46 -0.65
N ALA A 35 -0.17 6.66 -0.24
CA ALA A 35 -1.41 7.18 0.33
C ALA A 35 -1.13 8.03 1.58
N ARG A 36 -0.32 7.50 2.51
CA ARG A 36 0.08 8.23 3.73
C ARG A 36 0.84 9.53 3.42
N ALA A 37 1.71 9.53 2.42
CA ALA A 37 2.42 10.74 2.01
C ALA A 37 1.46 11.79 1.42
N PHE A 38 0.50 11.35 0.61
CA PHE A 38 -0.49 12.24 0.00
C PHE A 38 -1.46 12.82 1.04
N GLU A 39 -1.89 12.03 2.03
CA GLU A 39 -2.68 12.52 3.17
C GLU A 39 -1.95 13.62 3.93
N LYS A 40 -0.65 13.44 4.22
CA LYS A 40 0.18 14.47 4.87
C LYS A 40 0.31 15.73 4.01
N LEU A 41 0.50 15.57 2.70
CA LEU A 41 0.57 16.70 1.77
C LEU A 41 -0.75 17.50 1.81
N VAL A 42 -1.89 16.83 1.65
CA VAL A 42 -3.21 17.48 1.70
C VAL A 42 -3.43 18.18 3.04
N ALA A 43 -3.03 17.56 4.16
CA ALA A 43 -3.14 18.16 5.49
C ALA A 43 -2.25 19.43 5.63
N SER A 44 -1.08 19.47 4.99
CA SER A 44 -0.20 20.65 5.01
C SER A 44 -0.64 21.83 4.13
N LEU A 45 -1.60 21.59 3.23
CA LEU A 45 -2.16 22.59 2.31
C LEU A 45 -3.48 23.19 2.80
N ARG A 46 -3.95 22.76 3.97
CA ARG A 46 -5.14 23.30 4.66
C ARG A 46 -4.72 24.28 5.73
#